data_AF-A0A800AGS0-F1
#
_entry.id   AF-A0A800AGS0-F1
#
_cell.length_a   1.000
_cell.length_b   1.000
_cell.length_c   1.000
_cell.angle_alpha   90.00
_cell.angle_beta   90.00
_cell.angle_gamma   90.00
#
_symmetry.space_group_name_H-M   'P 1'
#
loop_
_entity.id
_entity.type
_entity.pdbx_description
1 polymer ?
#
loop_
_entity_poly.entity_id
_entity_poly.type
_entity_poly.pdbx_seq_one_letter_code
_entity_poly.pdbx_strand_id
1 'polypeptide(L)'
;MDAVVLRQGEWLEPLHAVYRRSCLPAIETAIRAGQQSAFSFYDRVQVRYVDPAEIAHLDPELRSFRNINTPEEWRLALAEAKASELTSPRWSSWQDRIDSNCYCITSTRSR
;
A
#
# COMPACT_ATOMS: atom_id res chain seq x y z
N MET A 1 -9.72 -6.06 13.30
CA MET A 1 -9.28 -5.90 11.91
C MET A 1 -7.88 -6.45 11.74
N ASP A 2 -7.72 -7.32 10.76
CA ASP A 2 -6.50 -8.03 10.38
C ASP A 2 -5.78 -7.34 9.22
N ALA A 3 -6.54 -6.67 8.34
CA ALA A 3 -6.01 -5.89 7.24
C ALA A 3 -6.68 -4.50 7.18
N VAL A 4 -5.92 -3.49 6.77
CA VAL A 4 -6.42 -2.15 6.44
C VAL A 4 -5.97 -1.80 5.03
N VAL A 5 -6.92 -1.55 4.13
CA VAL A 5 -6.68 -1.46 2.68
C VAL A 5 -7.38 -0.21 2.13
N LEU A 6 -6.68 0.56 1.30
CA LEU A 6 -7.30 1.67 0.57
C LEU A 6 -8.25 1.11 -0.50
N ARG A 7 -9.47 1.67 -0.56
CA ARG A 7 -10.47 1.33 -1.57
C ARG A 7 -10.90 2.58 -2.34
N GLN A 8 -10.69 2.56 -3.66
CA GLN A 8 -11.12 3.62 -4.58
C GLN A 8 -12.25 3.11 -5.47
N GLY A 9 -13.49 3.24 -4.99
CA GLY A 9 -14.64 2.61 -5.65
C GLY A 9 -14.49 1.09 -5.66
N GLU A 10 -14.41 0.49 -6.85
CA GLU A 10 -14.20 -0.96 -7.03
C GLU A 10 -12.72 -1.37 -6.96
N TRP A 11 -11.80 -0.42 -6.96
CA TRP A 11 -10.36 -0.68 -6.95
C TRP A 11 -9.84 -0.81 -5.52
N LEU A 12 -9.00 -1.81 -5.30
CA LEU A 12 -8.31 -2.04 -4.04
C LEU A 12 -6.81 -1.88 -4.26
N GLU A 13 -6.12 -1.33 -3.26
CA GLU A 13 -4.65 -1.25 -3.24
C GLU A 13 -4.07 -2.27 -2.25
N PRO A 14 -4.11 -3.59 -2.54
CA PRO A 14 -3.67 -4.64 -1.62
C PRO A 14 -2.16 -4.61 -1.37
N LEU A 15 -1.38 -4.00 -2.29
CA LEU A 15 0.07 -3.85 -2.18
C LEU A 15 0.50 -2.55 -1.49
N HIS A 16 -0.46 -1.72 -1.07
CA HIS A 16 -0.22 -0.55 -0.22
C HIS A 16 -1.22 -0.60 0.95
N ALA A 17 -1.07 -1.63 1.77
CA ALA A 17 -1.99 -1.96 2.86
C ALA A 17 -1.22 -2.41 4.11
N VAL A 18 -1.89 -2.30 5.26
CA VAL A 18 -1.35 -2.76 6.55
C VAL A 18 -1.93 -4.13 6.87
N TYR A 19 -1.07 -5.11 7.13
CA TYR A 19 -1.46 -6.47 7.50
C TYR A 19 -0.94 -6.85 8.88
N ARG A 20 -1.78 -7.52 9.66
CA ARG A 20 -1.39 -8.25 10.87
C ARG A 20 -0.90 -9.65 10.52
N ARG A 21 -0.06 -10.22 11.38
CA ARG A 21 0.38 -11.63 11.28
C ARG A 21 -0.78 -12.64 11.28
N SER A 22 -1.95 -12.28 11.82
CA SER A 22 -3.16 -13.10 11.76
C SER A 22 -3.63 -13.39 10.33
N CYS A 23 -3.21 -12.62 9.32
CA CYS A 23 -3.51 -12.91 7.91
C CYS A 23 -2.72 -14.10 7.34
N LEU A 24 -1.60 -14.51 7.97
CA LEU A 24 -0.69 -15.52 7.40
C LEU A 24 -1.38 -16.84 7.05
N PRO A 25 -2.21 -17.46 7.91
CA PRO A 25 -2.86 -18.73 7.57
C PRO A 25 -3.79 -18.62 6.36
N ALA A 26 -4.51 -17.50 6.23
CA ALA A 26 -5.43 -17.25 5.13
C ALA A 26 -4.68 -17.05 3.79
N ILE A 27 -3.58 -16.28 3.84
CA ILE A 27 -2.68 -16.05 2.69
C ILE A 27 -2.05 -17.38 2.24
N GLU A 28 -1.49 -18.16 3.16
CA GLU A 28 -0.89 -19.46 2.84
C GLU A 28 -1.89 -20.41 2.19
N THR A 29 -3.12 -20.45 2.70
CA THR A 29 -4.19 -21.29 2.15
C THR A 29 -4.53 -20.85 0.72
N ALA A 30 -4.62 -19.54 0.45
CA ALA A 30 -4.88 -19.01 -0.88
C ALA A 30 -3.76 -19.37 -1.87
N ILE A 31 -2.50 -19.21 -1.47
CA ILE A 31 -1.34 -19.55 -2.28
C ILE A 31 -1.33 -21.05 -2.62
N ARG A 32 -1.55 -21.93 -1.62
CA ARG A 32 -1.60 -23.40 -1.84
C ARG A 32 -2.75 -23.81 -2.76
N ALA A 33 -3.86 -23.06 -2.75
CA ALA A 33 -4.98 -23.26 -3.65
C ALA A 33 -4.75 -22.70 -5.07
N GLY A 34 -3.55 -22.16 -5.36
CA GLY A 34 -3.20 -21.60 -6.67
C GLY A 34 -3.86 -20.25 -6.97
N GLN A 35 -4.42 -19.58 -5.96
CA GLN A 35 -5.02 -18.25 -6.12
C GLN A 35 -3.91 -17.22 -6.34
N GLN A 36 -3.98 -16.48 -7.45
CA GLN A 36 -2.97 -15.48 -7.81
C GLN A 36 -3.38 -14.04 -7.45
N SER A 37 -4.64 -13.82 -7.06
CA SER A 37 -5.10 -12.51 -6.63
C SER A 37 -4.62 -12.19 -5.22
N ALA A 38 -4.01 -11.01 -5.05
CA ALA A 38 -3.51 -10.50 -3.77
C ALA A 38 -4.61 -10.24 -2.73
N PHE A 39 -5.88 -10.23 -3.13
CA PHE A 39 -7.04 -10.04 -2.24
C PHE A 39 -7.94 -11.29 -2.15
N SER A 40 -7.51 -12.42 -2.71
CA SER A 40 -8.26 -13.69 -2.73
C SER A 40 -8.58 -14.28 -1.36
N PHE A 41 -7.94 -13.79 -0.29
CA PHE A 41 -8.14 -14.26 1.08
C PHE A 41 -8.97 -13.30 1.94
N TYR A 42 -9.46 -12.18 1.38
CA TYR A 42 -10.13 -11.12 2.15
C TYR A 42 -11.45 -11.59 2.78
N ASP A 43 -12.10 -12.60 2.19
CA ASP A 43 -13.29 -13.26 2.74
C ASP A 43 -13.01 -14.06 4.03
N ARG A 44 -11.73 -14.35 4.32
CA ARG A 44 -11.28 -15.16 5.46
C ARG A 44 -10.70 -14.34 6.61
N VAL A 45 -10.65 -13.02 6.50
CA VAL A 45 -10.06 -12.13 7.51
C VAL A 45 -10.90 -10.87 7.70
N GLN A 46 -10.72 -10.16 8.82
CA GLN A 46 -11.42 -8.89 9.03
C GLN A 46 -10.70 -7.75 8.31
N VAL A 47 -11.22 -7.34 7.15
CA VAL A 47 -10.68 -6.20 6.39
C VAL A 47 -11.41 -4.91 6.77
N ARG A 48 -10.65 -3.86 7.10
CA ARG A 48 -11.15 -2.48 7.11
C ARG A 48 -10.76 -1.80 5.81
N TYR A 49 -11.76 -1.35 5.07
CA TYR A 49 -11.54 -0.47 3.93
C TYR A 49 -11.43 0.97 4.39
N VAL A 50 -10.48 1.69 3.82
CA VAL A 50 -10.29 3.12 4.02
C VAL A 50 -10.62 3.80 2.71
N ASP A 51 -11.51 4.79 2.73
CA ASP A 51 -11.85 5.56 1.53
C ASP A 51 -10.88 6.75 1.36
N PRO A 52 -10.61 7.23 0.14
CA PRO A 52 -9.74 8.38 -0.13
C PRO A 52 -10.00 9.61 0.74
N ALA A 53 -11.26 9.88 1.05
CA ALA A 53 -11.65 11.01 1.88
C ALA A 53 -11.08 10.94 3.31
N GLU A 54 -10.87 9.73 3.86
CA GLU A 54 -10.28 9.56 5.20
C GLU A 54 -8.80 9.97 5.22
N ILE A 55 -8.07 9.81 4.12
CA ILE A 55 -6.63 10.09 4.03
C ILE A 55 -6.28 11.35 3.23
N ALA A 56 -7.28 12.03 2.66
CA ALA A 56 -7.08 13.26 1.89
C ALA A 56 -6.37 14.38 2.68
N HIS A 57 -6.46 14.38 4.01
CA HIS A 57 -5.73 15.32 4.86
C HIS A 57 -4.22 15.04 4.96
N LEU A 58 -3.79 13.82 4.63
CA LEU A 58 -2.38 13.40 4.58
C LEU A 58 -1.83 13.42 3.16
N ASP A 59 -2.61 12.91 2.21
CA ASP A 59 -2.26 12.80 0.80
C ASP A 59 -3.49 13.13 -0.07
N PRO A 60 -3.76 14.43 -0.31
CA PRO A 60 -4.95 14.87 -1.04
C PRO A 60 -5.03 14.31 -2.47
N GLU A 61 -3.86 14.05 -3.06
CA GLU A 61 -3.71 13.61 -4.44
C GLU A 61 -3.41 12.11 -4.56
N LEU A 62 -3.34 11.40 -3.42
CA LEU A 62 -2.98 9.97 -3.34
C LEU A 62 -1.69 9.62 -4.08
N ARG A 63 -0.72 10.55 -4.11
CA ARG A 63 0.56 10.35 -4.79
C ARG A 63 1.31 9.14 -4.23
N SER A 64 1.15 8.86 -2.95
CA SER A 64 1.78 7.73 -2.25
C SER A 64 1.22 6.36 -2.70
N PHE A 65 0.01 6.34 -3.28
CA PHE A 65 -0.66 5.12 -3.76
C PHE A 65 -0.49 4.91 -5.27
N ARG A 66 0.20 5.81 -5.97
CA ARG A 66 0.42 5.72 -7.43
C ARG A 66 1.39 4.58 -7.77
N ASN A 67 0.88 3.51 -8.39
CA ASN A 67 1.70 2.44 -8.94
C ASN A 67 2.30 2.85 -10.30
N ILE A 68 3.62 2.70 -10.44
CA ILE A 68 4.35 3.01 -11.68
C ILE A 68 4.63 1.69 -12.40
N ASN A 69 3.88 1.42 -13.45
CA ASN A 69 3.99 0.17 -14.21
C ASN A 69 4.73 0.37 -15.54
N THR A 70 4.78 1.60 -16.06
CA THR A 70 5.36 1.92 -17.38
C THR A 70 6.60 2.80 -17.29
N PRO A 71 7.53 2.70 -18.27
CA PRO A 71 8.68 3.61 -18.35
C PRO A 71 8.29 5.08 -18.55
N GLU A 72 7.10 5.36 -19.09
CA GLU A 72 6.59 6.73 -19.25
C GLU A 72 6.13 7.32 -17.92
N GLU A 73 5.35 6.57 -17.15
CA GLU A 73 4.97 6.95 -15.78
C GLU A 73 6.21 7.17 -14.91
N TRP A 74 7.25 6.35 -15.09
CA TRP A 74 8.53 6.53 -14.40
C TRP A 74 9.20 7.87 -14.74
N ARG A 75 9.25 8.24 -16.03
CA ARG A 75 9.80 9.53 -16.46
C ARG A 75 9.02 10.71 -15.89
N LEU A 76 7.69 10.61 -15.84
CA LEU A 76 6.83 11.63 -15.23
C LEU A 76 7.08 11.75 -13.73
N ALA A 77 7.11 10.62 -13.00
CA ALA A 77 7.39 10.61 -11.56
C ALA A 77 8.78 11.19 -11.24
N LEU A 78 9.79 10.92 -12.07
CA LEU A 78 11.12 11.53 -11.91
C LEU A 78 11.11 13.04 -12.12
N ALA A 79 10.33 13.55 -13.08
CA ALA A 79 10.19 14.99 -13.30
C ALA A 79 9.48 15.66 -12.11
N GLU A 80 8.41 15.04 -11.60
CA GLU A 80 7.66 15.49 -10.42
C GLU A 80 8.52 15.50 -9.14
N ALA A 81 9.32 14.46 -8.92
CA ALA A 81 10.21 14.34 -7.76
C ALA A 81 11.30 15.42 -7.76
N LYS A 82 11.95 15.67 -8.92
CA LYS A 82 12.95 16.74 -9.08
C LYS A 82 12.36 18.13 -8.85
N ALA A 83 11.11 18.35 -9.23
CA ALA A 83 10.40 19.60 -8.95
C ALA A 83 10.09 19.76 -7.44
N SER A 84 9.91 18.65 -6.71
CA SER A 84 9.54 18.63 -5.29
C SER A 84 10.73 18.67 -4.32
N GLU A 85 11.94 18.28 -4.76
CA GLU A 85 13.20 18.36 -3.99
C GLU A 85 13.55 19.76 -3.47
N LEU A 86 12.87 20.80 -3.96
CA LEU A 86 13.01 22.18 -3.49
C LEU A 86 12.20 22.50 -2.22
N THR A 87 11.40 21.56 -1.66
CA THR A 87 10.40 21.92 -0.62
C THR A 87 10.24 20.98 0.59
N SER A 88 10.93 19.84 0.73
CA SER A 88 10.62 18.92 1.85
C SER A 88 11.78 18.62 2.83
N PRO A 89 11.55 18.62 4.17
CA PRO A 89 12.57 18.35 5.17
C PRO A 89 12.94 16.87 5.29
N ARG A 90 14.11 16.63 5.90
CA ARG A 90 14.77 15.32 6.02
C ARG A 90 13.94 14.31 6.85
N TRP A 91 13.78 13.11 6.30
CA TRP A 91 13.03 11.93 6.79
C TRP A 91 13.52 11.30 8.11
N SER A 92 13.86 12.07 9.14
CA SER A 92 14.48 11.55 10.37
C SER A 92 13.51 11.21 11.51
N SER A 93 12.21 11.53 11.43
CA SER A 93 11.29 11.48 12.59
C SER A 93 10.21 10.38 12.59
N TRP A 94 10.20 9.45 11.62
CA TRP A 94 9.12 8.45 11.48
C TRP A 94 9.44 7.04 12.03
N GLN A 95 10.61 6.84 12.64
CA GLN A 95 11.05 5.51 13.11
C GLN A 95 10.31 5.00 14.36
N ASP A 96 9.61 5.86 15.11
CA ASP A 96 9.10 5.50 16.45
C ASP A 96 7.65 4.99 16.52
N ARG A 97 6.94 4.80 15.39
CA ARG A 97 5.47 4.54 15.42
C ARG A 97 4.97 3.31 14.65
N ILE A 98 5.85 2.45 14.13
CA ILE A 98 5.41 1.16 13.57
C ILE A 98 5.51 0.11 14.67
N ASP A 99 4.37 -0.27 15.25
CA ASP A 99 4.28 -1.42 16.15
C ASP A 99 4.92 -2.66 15.48
N SER A 100 5.77 -3.39 16.20
CA SER A 100 6.55 -4.57 15.73
C SER A 100 5.71 -5.73 15.17
N ASN A 101 4.39 -5.57 15.08
CA ASN A 101 3.42 -6.58 14.67
C ASN A 101 2.62 -6.18 13.41
N CYS A 102 2.95 -5.04 12.79
CA CYS A 102 2.36 -4.57 11.54
C CYS A 102 3.45 -4.44 10.46
N TYR A 103 3.16 -4.98 9.27
CA TYR A 103 4.04 -4.86 8.11
C TYR A 103 3.31 -4.09 7.01
N CYS A 104 3.97 -3.06 6.46
CA CYS A 104 3.62 -2.48 5.17
C CYS A 104 4.39 -3.25 4.09
N ILE A 105 3.68 -3.96 3.23
CA ILE A 105 4.25 -4.46 1.99
C ILE A 105 4.22 -3.28 1.03
N THR A 106 5.36 -2.88 0.48
CA THR A 106 5.43 -1.95 -0.64
C THR A 106 6.04 -2.69 -1.82
N SER A 107 5.47 -2.56 -3.01
CA SER A 107 5.96 -3.28 -4.19
C SER A 107 7.24 -2.63 -4.71
N THR A 108 8.41 -3.19 -4.38
CA THR A 108 9.63 -3.00 -5.16
C THR A 108 9.94 -4.27 -5.94
N ARG A 109 9.59 -4.29 -7.24
CA ARG A 109 10.16 -5.26 -8.19
C ARG A 109 11.43 -4.66 -8.77
N SER A 110 12.59 -5.04 -8.22
CA SER A 110 13.82 -5.03 -9.01
C SER A 110 13.79 -6.28 -9.88
N ARG A 111 14.06 -6.12 -11.19
CA ARG A 111 14.70 -7.20 -11.94
C ARG A 111 16.13 -7.36 -11.46
#